data_AF-A0A3P3ZMJ3-F1
#
_entry.id   AF-A0A3P3ZMJ3-F1
#
_cell.length_a   1.000
_cell.length_b   1.000
_cell.length_c   1.000
_cell.angle_alpha   90.00
_cell.angle_beta   90.00
_cell.angle_gamma   90.00
#
_symmetry.space_group_name_H-M   'P 1'
#
loop_
_entity.id
_entity.type
_entity.pdbx_description
1 polymer ?
#
loop_
_entity_poly.entity_id
_entity_poly.type
_entity_poly.pdbx_seq_one_letter_code
_entity_poly.pdbx_strand_id
1 'polypeptide(L)'
;MLSTITPQDFSGAFSSPCLERGRAYSRNGKVITLEIPKDGSLISAVVGGSGGNRYRVYIRFQAQPGGETRIEGECSCPVGYNCKHVVAALLSARALSLSPAPTNAAQTDFAEKKSDEPALPHEITTWLKEIELATRPTIDRDILSDDVPQRLLYVLRNSRSTPPQLEVHFFTTKLLKAGGFGKASPHHSVLNNQNPPPRYFTGRDKEIIASMNMLRTSGYSQMGLRGEMGAKVATEMIATGRCYWDTTDSEPLFHERKTHGAADVGDG
;
A
#
# COMPACT_ATOMS: atom_id res chain seq x y z
N MET A 1 -18.07 12.01 -19.75
CA MET A 1 -18.10 10.60 -19.31
C MET A 1 -18.88 10.41 -18.01
N LEU A 2 -18.63 11.18 -16.95
CA LEU A 2 -19.40 11.08 -15.68
C LEU A 2 -20.90 11.39 -15.81
N SER A 3 -21.28 12.25 -16.76
CA SER A 3 -22.67 12.59 -17.08
C SER A 3 -23.45 11.46 -17.76
N THR A 4 -22.77 10.42 -18.26
CA THR A 4 -23.36 9.31 -19.02
C THR A 4 -23.59 8.07 -18.17
N ILE A 5 -23.13 8.05 -16.90
CA ILE A 5 -23.29 6.90 -16.00
C ILE A 5 -24.72 6.88 -15.46
N THR A 6 -25.46 5.87 -15.87
CA THR A 6 -26.85 5.64 -15.50
C THR A 6 -26.95 4.83 -14.21
N PRO A 7 -28.09 4.89 -13.48
CA PRO A 7 -28.34 4.01 -12.34
C PRO A 7 -28.20 2.51 -12.65
N GLN A 8 -28.37 2.09 -13.90
CA GLN A 8 -28.21 0.71 -14.35
C GLN A 8 -26.73 0.24 -14.32
N ASP A 9 -25.78 1.16 -14.53
CA ASP A 9 -24.34 0.87 -14.43
C ASP A 9 -23.90 0.53 -12.98
N PHE A 10 -24.71 0.93 -11.99
CA PHE A 10 -24.46 0.63 -10.58
C PHE A 10 -24.95 -0.76 -10.16
N SER A 11 -26.00 -1.31 -10.79
CA SER A 11 -26.60 -2.58 -10.37
C SER A 11 -25.74 -3.80 -10.68
N GLY A 12 -24.88 -3.74 -11.71
CA GLY A 12 -23.93 -4.82 -12.01
C GLY A 12 -22.64 -4.76 -11.20
N ALA A 13 -22.27 -3.57 -10.71
CA ALA A 13 -20.98 -3.32 -10.04
C ALA A 13 -21.05 -3.37 -8.50
N PHE A 14 -22.22 -3.15 -7.91
CA PHE A 14 -22.40 -3.02 -6.47
C PHE A 14 -23.62 -3.79 -5.97
N SER A 15 -23.47 -4.53 -4.86
CA SER A 15 -24.60 -5.18 -4.20
C SER A 15 -25.56 -4.15 -3.57
N SER A 16 -26.85 -4.49 -3.47
CA SER A 16 -27.87 -3.60 -2.86
C SER A 16 -27.49 -3.07 -1.47
N PRO A 17 -26.97 -3.90 -0.52
CA PRO A 17 -26.55 -3.41 0.79
C PRO A 17 -25.30 -2.50 0.76
N CYS A 18 -24.49 -2.59 -0.29
CA CYS A 18 -23.35 -1.70 -0.52
C CYS A 18 -23.82 -0.33 -0.99
N LEU A 19 -24.75 -0.32 -1.96
CA LEU A 19 -25.35 0.89 -2.51
C LEU A 19 -26.09 1.71 -1.45
N GLU A 20 -26.87 1.07 -0.59
CA GLU A 20 -27.61 1.75 0.48
C GLU A 20 -26.68 2.45 1.46
N ARG A 21 -25.65 1.75 1.94
CA ARG A 21 -24.67 2.32 2.86
C ARG A 21 -23.85 3.43 2.21
N GLY A 22 -23.50 3.27 0.93
CA GLY A 22 -22.78 4.30 0.19
C GLY A 22 -23.58 5.59 0.02
N ARG A 23 -24.88 5.47 -0.28
CA ARG A 23 -25.82 6.61 -0.29
C ARG A 23 -25.87 7.32 1.07
N ALA A 24 -25.85 6.59 2.17
CA ALA A 24 -25.84 7.19 3.50
C ALA A 24 -24.53 7.97 3.76
N TYR A 25 -23.38 7.43 3.35
CA TYR A 25 -22.09 8.08 3.53
C TYR A 25 -21.95 9.37 2.71
N SER A 26 -22.41 9.37 1.45
CA SER A 26 -22.44 10.57 0.62
C SER A 26 -23.35 11.65 1.23
N ARG A 27 -24.59 11.29 1.62
CA ARG A 27 -25.52 12.23 2.26
C ARG A 27 -25.02 12.80 3.59
N ASN A 28 -24.31 12.01 4.37
CA ASN A 28 -23.77 12.43 5.67
C ASN A 28 -22.44 13.19 5.59
N GLY A 29 -22.05 13.68 4.39
CA GLY A 29 -20.83 14.48 4.21
C GLY A 29 -19.54 13.72 4.56
N LYS A 30 -19.55 12.38 4.43
CA LYS A 30 -18.35 11.58 4.75
C LYS A 30 -17.29 11.66 3.65
N VAL A 31 -17.60 12.19 2.47
CA VAL A 31 -16.59 12.46 1.44
C VAL A 31 -15.89 13.78 1.81
N ILE A 32 -14.65 13.68 2.24
CA ILE A 32 -13.83 14.78 2.78
C ILE A 32 -13.18 15.55 1.64
N THR A 33 -12.58 14.82 0.69
CA THR A 33 -12.01 15.39 -0.53
C THR A 33 -12.44 14.57 -1.74
N LEU A 34 -12.52 15.23 -2.89
CA LEU A 34 -12.92 14.63 -4.14
C LEU A 34 -12.30 15.41 -5.30
N GLU A 35 -11.54 14.73 -6.14
CA GLU A 35 -10.92 15.31 -7.33
C GLU A 35 -11.41 14.55 -8.56
N ILE A 36 -11.80 15.31 -9.57
CA ILE A 36 -12.30 14.80 -10.84
C ILE A 36 -11.46 15.43 -11.94
N PRO A 37 -10.55 14.67 -12.56
CA PRO A 37 -9.80 15.13 -13.72
C PRO A 37 -10.74 15.55 -14.85
N LYS A 38 -10.35 16.55 -15.65
CA LYS A 38 -11.16 17.06 -16.76
C LYS A 38 -11.49 15.98 -17.80
N ASP A 39 -10.60 14.99 -17.95
CA ASP A 39 -10.78 13.84 -18.84
C ASP A 39 -11.63 12.71 -18.22
N GLY A 40 -11.93 12.79 -16.92
CA GLY A 40 -12.69 11.78 -16.17
C GLY A 40 -11.99 10.43 -16.02
N SER A 41 -10.68 10.35 -16.28
CA SER A 41 -9.92 9.09 -16.37
C SER A 41 -9.73 8.36 -15.03
N LEU A 42 -9.60 9.12 -13.94
CA LEU A 42 -9.43 8.60 -12.59
C LEU A 42 -10.01 9.55 -11.55
N ILE A 43 -11.11 9.17 -10.91
CA ILE A 43 -11.64 9.94 -9.78
C ILE A 43 -10.91 9.50 -8.52
N SER A 44 -10.38 10.45 -7.75
CA SER A 44 -9.77 10.21 -6.44
C SER A 44 -10.61 10.88 -5.35
N ALA A 45 -10.73 10.24 -4.19
CA ALA A 45 -11.45 10.79 -3.05
C ALA A 45 -10.88 10.32 -1.72
N VAL A 46 -11.11 11.09 -0.65
CA VAL A 46 -10.92 10.66 0.74
C VAL A 46 -12.29 10.60 1.40
N VAL A 47 -12.66 9.43 1.93
CA VAL A 47 -13.96 9.18 2.56
C VAL A 47 -13.78 8.73 4.00
N GLY A 48 -14.43 9.43 4.93
CA GLY A 48 -14.49 9.08 6.35
C GLY A 48 -15.23 7.76 6.59
N GLY A 49 -14.61 6.91 7.38
CA GLY A 49 -15.11 5.62 7.86
C GLY A 49 -15.67 5.68 9.28
N SER A 50 -16.03 4.51 9.80
CA SER A 50 -16.31 4.31 11.22
C SER A 50 -15.05 4.48 12.07
N GLY A 51 -15.20 4.98 13.30
CA GLY A 51 -14.09 5.11 14.26
C GLY A 51 -13.05 6.19 13.90
N GLY A 52 -13.43 7.20 13.11
CA GLY A 52 -12.52 8.30 12.73
C GLY A 52 -11.55 7.97 11.58
N ASN A 53 -11.57 6.75 11.07
CA ASN A 53 -10.73 6.33 9.94
C ASN A 53 -11.02 7.13 8.67
N ARG A 54 -10.03 7.29 7.80
CA ARG A 54 -10.17 7.93 6.49
C ARG A 54 -9.67 6.98 5.42
N TYR A 55 -10.46 6.78 4.38
CA TYR A 55 -10.16 5.84 3.30
C TYR A 55 -10.00 6.57 1.99
N ARG A 56 -8.86 6.38 1.33
CA ARG A 56 -8.64 6.79 -0.06
C ARG A 56 -9.40 5.85 -1.00
N VAL A 57 -10.03 6.45 -1.99
CA VAL A 57 -10.86 5.81 -3.02
C VAL A 57 -10.34 6.24 -4.39
N TYR A 58 -10.24 5.28 -5.30
CA TYR A 58 -9.87 5.48 -6.69
C TYR A 58 -10.90 4.80 -7.59
N ILE A 59 -11.40 5.50 -8.60
CA ILE A 59 -12.42 4.98 -9.51
C ILE A 59 -11.97 5.19 -10.95
N ARG A 60 -11.98 4.11 -11.73
CA ARG A 60 -11.75 4.10 -13.17
C ARG A 60 -12.96 3.58 -13.91
N PHE A 61 -13.08 3.99 -15.16
CA PHE A 61 -14.09 3.52 -16.10
C PHE A 61 -13.38 2.79 -17.24
N GLN A 62 -13.73 1.51 -17.45
CA GLN A 62 -13.23 0.73 -18.57
C GLN A 62 -14.34 0.51 -19.59
N ALA A 63 -14.09 0.88 -20.85
CA ALA A 63 -14.99 0.54 -21.95
C ALA A 63 -14.93 -0.97 -22.21
N GLN A 64 -16.10 -1.62 -22.33
CA GLN A 64 -16.21 -3.04 -22.66
C GLN A 64 -16.61 -3.24 -24.13
N PRO A 65 -16.24 -4.37 -24.75
CA PRO A 65 -16.80 -4.78 -26.03
C PRO A 65 -18.33 -4.88 -25.92
N GLY A 66 -19.05 -4.09 -26.72
CA GLY A 66 -20.52 -3.97 -26.64
C GLY A 66 -21.03 -2.60 -26.15
N GLY A 67 -20.13 -1.67 -25.80
CA GLY A 67 -20.49 -0.29 -25.47
C GLY A 67 -20.86 -0.05 -23.99
N GLU A 68 -20.85 -1.09 -23.17
CA GLU A 68 -21.01 -0.98 -21.72
C GLU A 68 -19.76 -0.38 -21.07
N THR A 69 -19.94 0.38 -19.99
CA THR A 69 -18.84 0.96 -19.21
C THR A 69 -18.74 0.25 -17.86
N ARG A 70 -17.64 -0.45 -17.62
CA ARG A 70 -17.37 -1.11 -16.35
C ARG A 70 -16.77 -0.13 -15.35
N ILE A 71 -17.36 -0.10 -14.16
CA ILE A 71 -16.86 0.69 -13.03
C ILE A 71 -15.91 -0.16 -12.20
N GLU A 72 -14.68 0.33 -12.03
CA GLU A 72 -13.67 -0.28 -11.17
C GLU A 72 -13.30 0.67 -10.05
N GLY A 73 -13.72 0.32 -8.84
CA GLY A 73 -13.47 1.09 -7.64
C GLY A 73 -12.56 0.36 -6.67
N GLU A 74 -11.43 0.98 -6.36
CA GLU A 74 -10.51 0.56 -5.32
C GLU A 74 -10.65 1.47 -4.11
N CYS A 75 -10.59 0.89 -2.92
CA CYS A 75 -10.67 1.61 -1.67
C CYS A 75 -9.75 0.98 -0.64
N SER A 76 -9.02 1.82 0.10
CA SER A 76 -8.15 1.42 1.22
C SER A 76 -8.90 0.90 2.46
N CYS A 77 -10.20 0.63 2.38
CA CYS A 77 -10.96 0.06 3.49
C CYS A 77 -10.85 -1.47 3.51
N PRO A 78 -11.20 -2.15 4.62
CA PRO A 78 -11.09 -3.62 4.72
C PRO A 78 -11.86 -4.43 3.68
N VAL A 79 -12.85 -3.83 3.00
CA VAL A 79 -13.61 -4.47 1.90
C VAL A 79 -12.85 -4.39 0.57
N GLY A 80 -12.00 -3.39 0.38
CA GLY A 80 -11.16 -3.24 -0.82
C GLY A 80 -11.92 -2.77 -2.05
N TYR A 81 -12.62 -3.67 -2.71
CA TYR A 81 -13.20 -3.46 -4.05
C TYR A 81 -14.68 -3.08 -3.99
N ASN A 82 -15.09 -2.10 -4.81
CA ASN A 82 -16.49 -1.66 -4.99
C ASN A 82 -17.29 -1.58 -3.68
N CYS A 83 -16.66 -1.02 -2.64
CA CYS A 83 -17.27 -0.88 -1.33
C CYS A 83 -18.19 0.35 -1.24
N LYS A 84 -18.86 0.52 -0.10
CA LYS A 84 -19.74 1.67 0.17
C LYS A 84 -19.04 3.03 0.02
N HIS A 85 -17.73 3.11 0.25
CA HIS A 85 -16.97 4.36 0.09
C HIS A 85 -16.78 4.72 -1.40
N VAL A 86 -16.60 3.72 -2.26
CA VAL A 86 -16.57 3.89 -3.73
C VAL A 86 -17.91 4.45 -4.20
N VAL A 87 -19.01 3.85 -3.74
CA VAL A 87 -20.36 4.36 -4.02
C VAL A 87 -20.52 5.80 -3.54
N ALA A 88 -20.08 6.13 -2.32
CA ALA A 88 -20.21 7.47 -1.78
C ALA A 88 -19.43 8.52 -2.61
N ALA A 89 -18.21 8.19 -3.04
CA ALA A 89 -17.41 9.05 -3.89
C ALA A 89 -18.04 9.24 -5.28
N LEU A 90 -18.50 8.15 -5.92
CA LEU A 90 -19.20 8.19 -7.21
C LEU A 90 -20.45 9.08 -7.18
N LEU A 91 -21.29 8.93 -6.15
CA LEU A 91 -22.50 9.73 -6.00
C LEU A 91 -22.19 11.21 -5.79
N SER A 92 -21.14 11.51 -5.01
CA SER A 92 -20.72 12.89 -4.76
C SER A 92 -20.11 13.52 -6.02
N ALA A 93 -19.34 12.75 -6.80
CA ALA A 93 -18.81 13.18 -8.09
C ALA A 93 -19.91 13.48 -9.11
N ARG A 94 -20.93 12.62 -9.16
CA ARG A 94 -22.10 12.83 -10.00
C ARG A 94 -22.88 14.08 -9.59
N ALA A 95 -23.06 14.32 -8.29
CA ALA A 95 -23.77 15.51 -7.80
C ALA A 95 -23.05 16.81 -8.16
N LEU A 96 -21.71 16.85 -8.07
CA LEU A 96 -20.90 17.99 -8.52
C LEU A 96 -20.94 18.18 -10.04
N SER A 97 -20.98 17.08 -10.81
CA SER A 97 -21.03 17.14 -12.28
C SER A 97 -22.41 17.57 -12.81
N LEU A 98 -23.47 17.40 -12.03
CA LEU A 98 -24.85 17.75 -12.39
C LEU A 98 -25.29 19.13 -11.87
N SER A 99 -24.50 19.74 -10.99
CA SER A 99 -24.82 21.07 -10.44
C SER A 99 -24.17 22.15 -11.32
N PRO A 100 -24.93 23.12 -11.85
CA PRO A 100 -24.32 24.33 -12.39
C PRO A 100 -23.68 25.08 -11.20
N ALA A 101 -22.40 25.40 -11.32
CA ALA A 101 -21.61 26.00 -10.26
C ALA A 101 -22.29 27.23 -9.62
N PRO A 102 -21.97 27.50 -8.35
CA PRO A 102 -21.56 28.84 -8.00
C PRO A 102 -20.06 28.84 -7.74
N THR A 103 -19.37 29.69 -8.50
CA THR A 103 -18.12 30.30 -8.09
C THR A 103 -18.31 30.91 -6.71
N ASN A 104 -17.62 30.38 -5.71
CA ASN A 104 -16.86 31.19 -4.76
C ASN A 104 -15.94 30.30 -3.94
N ALA A 105 -14.64 30.51 -4.21
CA ALA A 105 -13.58 30.21 -3.28
C ALA A 105 -13.83 31.01 -2.00
N ALA A 106 -14.21 30.32 -0.93
CA ALA A 106 -14.06 30.85 0.42
C ALA A 106 -12.60 30.64 0.82
N GLN A 107 -11.80 31.67 0.51
CA GLN A 107 -10.57 31.98 1.21
C GLN A 107 -10.87 32.02 2.72
N THR A 108 -10.08 31.30 3.51
CA THR A 108 -9.94 31.62 4.93
C THR A 108 -8.60 32.31 5.08
N ASP A 109 -8.68 33.58 5.49
CA ASP A 109 -7.55 34.44 5.82
C ASP A 109 -6.63 33.75 6.85
N PHE A 110 -5.41 33.46 6.41
CA PHE A 110 -4.24 33.57 7.28
C PHE A 110 -3.37 34.67 6.68
N ALA A 111 -3.52 35.87 7.23
CA ALA A 111 -2.62 36.97 6.95
C ALA A 111 -1.23 36.59 7.47
N GLU A 112 -0.30 36.29 6.56
CA GLU A 112 1.11 36.19 6.88
C GLU A 112 1.98 36.90 5.84
N LYS A 113 2.95 37.61 6.38
CA LYS A 113 3.76 38.70 5.83
C LYS A 113 4.59 38.24 4.61
N LYS A 114 4.52 39.00 3.51
CA LYS A 114 5.36 38.82 2.31
C LYS A 114 6.86 38.83 2.64
N SER A 115 7.57 37.82 2.16
CA SER A 115 9.03 37.83 1.94
C SER A 115 9.29 37.58 0.45
N ASP A 116 10.09 38.44 -0.18
CA ASP A 116 10.32 38.57 -1.63
C ASP A 116 11.26 37.51 -2.27
N GLU A 117 11.12 36.24 -1.92
CA GLU A 117 11.66 35.12 -2.72
C GLU A 117 10.49 34.39 -3.38
N PRO A 118 10.62 33.85 -4.62
CA PRO A 118 9.57 33.01 -5.18
C PRO A 118 9.53 31.70 -4.39
N ALA A 119 8.83 31.72 -3.27
CA ALA A 119 8.60 30.56 -2.44
C ALA A 119 7.76 29.57 -3.24
N LEU A 120 8.21 28.31 -3.29
CA LEU A 120 7.46 27.21 -3.87
C LEU A 120 6.02 27.22 -3.31
N PRO A 121 5.00 26.86 -4.12
CA PRO A 121 3.63 26.74 -3.63
C PRO A 121 3.57 25.83 -2.39
N HIS A 122 2.75 26.19 -1.41
CA HIS A 122 2.64 25.51 -0.11
C HIS A 122 2.42 23.99 -0.23
N GLU A 123 1.68 23.56 -1.25
CA GLU A 123 1.42 22.16 -1.59
C GLU A 123 2.71 21.41 -1.92
N ILE A 124 3.59 22.02 -2.73
CA ILE A 124 4.89 21.46 -3.10
C ILE A 124 5.82 21.47 -1.89
N THR A 125 5.83 22.52 -1.08
CA THR A 125 6.62 22.56 0.15
C THR A 125 6.19 21.49 1.15
N THR A 126 4.88 21.24 1.27
CA THR A 126 4.33 20.20 2.14
C THR A 126 4.71 18.82 1.63
N TRP A 127 4.52 18.56 0.33
CA TRP A 127 4.93 17.31 -0.30
C TRP A 127 6.44 17.06 -0.20
N LEU A 128 7.28 18.08 -0.40
CA LEU A 128 8.73 17.98 -0.24
C LEU A 128 9.11 17.66 1.21
N LYS A 129 8.46 18.30 2.19
CA LYS A 129 8.64 17.98 3.62
C LYS A 129 8.19 16.55 3.94
N GLU A 130 7.12 16.06 3.33
CA GLU A 130 6.66 14.67 3.48
C GLU A 130 7.69 13.68 2.94
N ILE A 131 8.27 13.95 1.76
CA ILE A 131 9.36 13.13 1.20
C ILE A 131 10.60 13.20 2.09
N GLU A 132 11.00 14.38 2.53
CA GLU A 132 12.15 14.56 3.43
C GLU A 132 11.96 13.79 4.74
N LEU A 133 10.75 13.85 5.32
CA LEU A 133 10.41 13.08 6.52
C LEU A 133 10.41 11.57 6.25
N ALA A 134 9.99 11.13 5.06
CA ALA A 134 9.98 9.73 4.66
C ALA A 134 11.37 9.17 4.32
N THR A 135 12.31 10.01 3.91
CA THR A 135 13.71 9.62 3.60
C THR A 135 14.62 9.68 4.82
N ARG A 136 14.19 10.30 5.92
CA ARG A 136 14.91 10.22 7.19
C ARG A 136 15.02 8.75 7.59
N PRO A 137 16.23 8.24 7.87
CA PRO A 137 16.40 6.88 8.35
C PRO A 137 15.60 6.75 9.64
N THR A 138 14.53 5.97 9.56
CA THR A 138 13.79 5.57 10.75
C THR A 138 14.72 4.61 11.48
N ILE A 139 15.28 5.08 12.61
CA ILE A 139 16.15 4.28 13.48
C ILE A 139 15.43 3.00 13.92
N ASP A 140 14.10 3.02 13.84
CA ASP A 140 13.20 1.97 14.24
C ASP A 140 12.31 1.46 13.09
N ARG A 141 12.91 0.86 12.05
CA ARG A 141 12.16 0.20 10.97
C ARG A 141 11.80 -1.25 11.27
N ASP A 142 12.38 -1.83 12.31
CA ASP A 142 12.24 -3.25 12.65
C ASP A 142 11.45 -3.49 13.93
N ILE A 143 11.20 -2.49 14.79
CA ILE A 143 10.48 -2.71 16.04
C ILE A 143 8.98 -2.64 15.79
N LEU A 144 8.28 -3.55 16.45
CA LEU A 144 6.83 -3.55 16.61
C LEU A 144 6.53 -3.38 18.09
N SER A 145 5.45 -2.68 18.39
CA SER A 145 4.93 -2.56 19.75
C SER A 145 4.68 -3.93 20.39
N ASP A 146 4.93 -4.04 21.70
CA ASP A 146 4.79 -5.29 22.46
C ASP A 146 3.36 -5.85 22.47
N ASP A 147 2.34 -5.01 22.23
CA ASP A 147 0.93 -5.42 22.11
C ASP A 147 0.63 -6.18 20.81
N VAL A 148 1.57 -6.18 19.85
CA VAL A 148 1.45 -6.90 18.59
C VAL A 148 2.40 -8.09 18.62
N PRO A 149 1.95 -9.31 19.00
CA PRO A 149 2.83 -10.48 19.07
C PRO A 149 3.08 -11.13 17.71
N GLN A 150 2.24 -10.88 16.71
CA GLN A 150 2.36 -11.52 15.40
C GLN A 150 3.59 -11.01 14.65
N ARG A 151 4.26 -11.89 13.88
CA ARG A 151 5.45 -11.58 13.10
C ARG A 151 5.36 -12.20 11.71
N LEU A 152 5.89 -11.49 10.72
CA LEU A 152 6.10 -11.99 9.36
C LEU A 152 7.47 -12.65 9.27
N LEU A 153 7.52 -13.85 8.70
CA LEU A 153 8.75 -14.58 8.38
C LEU A 153 8.92 -14.73 6.87
N TYR A 154 10.17 -14.82 6.42
CA TYR A 154 10.57 -15.03 5.04
C TYR A 154 11.25 -16.39 4.91
N VAL A 155 10.81 -17.24 3.99
CA VAL A 155 11.44 -18.53 3.72
C VAL A 155 11.91 -18.56 2.28
N LEU A 156 13.22 -18.63 2.08
CA LEU A 156 13.84 -18.70 0.76
C LEU A 156 13.92 -20.16 0.28
N ARG A 157 13.53 -20.39 -0.97
CA ARG A 157 13.51 -21.71 -1.61
C ARG A 157 13.94 -21.62 -3.06
N ASN A 158 14.50 -22.70 -3.58
CA ASN A 158 14.62 -22.84 -5.04
C ASN A 158 13.26 -23.23 -5.63
N SER A 159 12.86 -22.54 -6.69
CA SER A 159 11.73 -22.92 -7.52
C SER A 159 11.99 -24.28 -8.17
N ARG A 160 10.90 -24.97 -8.51
CA ARG A 160 10.97 -26.21 -9.31
C ARG A 160 11.07 -25.94 -10.82
N SER A 161 11.28 -24.68 -11.24
CA SER A 161 11.42 -24.33 -12.65
C SER A 161 12.80 -24.68 -13.18
N THR A 162 12.93 -24.74 -14.50
CA THR A 162 14.22 -24.87 -15.19
C THR A 162 14.47 -23.63 -16.06
N PRO A 163 15.52 -22.83 -15.80
CA PRO A 163 16.45 -22.94 -14.68
C PRO A 163 15.78 -22.67 -13.32
N PRO A 164 16.33 -23.21 -12.21
CA PRO A 164 15.83 -22.92 -10.87
C PRO A 164 16.04 -21.44 -10.55
N GLN A 165 15.13 -20.90 -9.77
CA GLN A 165 15.14 -19.49 -9.36
C GLN A 165 14.91 -19.40 -7.86
N LEU A 166 15.51 -18.42 -7.23
CA LEU A 166 15.26 -18.17 -5.82
C LEU A 166 13.88 -17.54 -5.64
N GLU A 167 13.02 -18.17 -4.85
CA GLU A 167 11.69 -17.68 -4.49
C GLU A 167 11.62 -17.41 -2.98
N VAL A 168 10.85 -16.38 -2.61
CA VAL A 168 10.48 -16.14 -1.21
C VAL A 168 9.09 -16.70 -0.94
N HIS A 169 8.86 -17.31 0.21
CA HIS A 169 7.55 -17.67 0.72
C HIS A 169 7.34 -17.02 2.07
N PHE A 170 6.14 -16.48 2.28
CA PHE A 170 5.83 -15.78 3.52
C PHE A 170 5.10 -16.67 4.50
N PHE A 171 5.43 -16.52 5.77
CA PHE A 171 4.76 -17.18 6.88
C PHE A 171 4.43 -16.17 7.97
N THR A 172 3.43 -16.48 8.77
CA THR A 172 3.12 -15.73 9.99
C THR A 172 3.30 -16.61 11.21
N THR A 173 3.79 -16.00 12.28
CA THR A 173 3.97 -16.66 13.58
C THR A 173 3.65 -15.68 14.71
N LYS A 174 3.70 -16.13 15.96
CA LYS A 174 3.65 -15.30 17.16
C LYS A 174 5.01 -15.32 17.86
N LEU A 175 5.48 -14.16 18.29
CA LEU A 175 6.59 -14.03 19.23
C LEU A 175 6.12 -14.52 20.61
N LEU A 176 6.87 -15.44 21.21
CA LEU A 176 6.56 -16.01 22.51
C LEU A 176 7.13 -15.15 23.64
N LYS A 177 6.52 -15.23 24.83
CA LYS A 177 6.97 -14.46 26.02
C LYS A 177 8.41 -14.79 26.45
N ALA A 178 8.86 -16.02 26.20
CA ALA A 178 10.22 -16.48 26.50
C ALA A 178 11.25 -16.08 25.43
N GLY A 179 10.84 -15.30 24.41
CA GLY A 179 11.60 -15.11 23.18
C GLY A 179 11.34 -16.22 22.16
N GLY A 180 11.77 -15.99 20.92
CA GLY A 180 11.60 -16.93 19.80
C GLY A 180 10.18 -16.97 19.21
N PHE A 181 10.05 -17.70 18.10
CA PHE A 181 8.80 -17.81 17.35
C PHE A 181 8.05 -19.10 17.68
N GLY A 182 6.73 -19.00 17.78
CA GLY A 182 5.84 -20.16 17.84
C GLY A 182 5.66 -20.83 16.48
N LYS A 183 4.66 -21.73 16.40
CA LYS A 183 4.31 -22.42 15.15
C LYS A 183 3.96 -21.42 14.05
N ALA A 184 4.65 -21.54 12.91
CA ALA A 184 4.42 -20.71 11.74
C ALA A 184 3.29 -21.27 10.85
N SER A 185 2.60 -20.39 10.12
CA SER A 185 1.57 -20.74 9.14
C SER A 185 1.80 -19.97 7.83
N PRO A 186 1.64 -20.61 6.65
CA PRO A 186 1.81 -19.94 5.37
C PRO A 186 0.92 -18.71 5.20
N HIS A 187 1.43 -17.67 4.55
CA HIS A 187 0.69 -16.47 4.19
C HIS A 187 0.81 -16.18 2.68
N HIS A 188 -0.21 -16.55 1.90
CA HIS A 188 -0.14 -16.49 0.44
C HIS A 188 -0.41 -15.10 -0.17
N SER A 189 -1.09 -14.20 0.55
CA SER A 189 -1.52 -12.90 0.02
C SER A 189 -0.70 -11.69 0.49
N VAL A 190 0.52 -11.91 1.01
CA VAL A 190 1.35 -10.81 1.58
C VAL A 190 1.57 -9.68 0.58
N LEU A 191 1.91 -10.02 -0.67
CA LEU A 191 2.18 -9.04 -1.72
C LEU A 191 0.94 -8.20 -2.10
N ASN A 192 -0.26 -8.69 -1.81
CA ASN A 192 -1.52 -8.01 -2.10
C ASN A 192 -2.06 -7.22 -0.89
N ASN A 193 -1.45 -7.37 0.30
CA ASN A 193 -1.89 -6.75 1.55
C ASN A 193 -1.25 -5.37 1.78
N GLN A 194 -1.27 -4.49 0.78
CA GLN A 194 -0.54 -3.22 0.85
C GLN A 194 -1.35 -2.04 1.43
N ASN A 195 -2.69 -2.15 1.64
CA ASN A 195 -3.45 -0.96 2.04
C ASN A 195 -4.76 -1.20 2.85
N PRO A 196 -4.76 -0.93 4.18
CA PRO A 196 -3.57 -0.72 5.02
C PRO A 196 -2.82 -2.04 5.20
N PRO A 197 -1.48 -2.02 5.28
CA PRO A 197 -0.73 -3.21 5.65
C PRO A 197 -1.12 -3.69 7.06
N PRO A 198 -1.08 -5.01 7.34
CA PRO A 198 -1.36 -5.52 8.66
C PRO A 198 -0.49 -4.87 9.74
N ARG A 199 -1.06 -4.67 10.94
CA ARG A 199 -0.36 -4.04 12.09
C ARG A 199 0.95 -4.74 12.48
N TYR A 200 1.11 -6.01 12.11
CA TYR A 200 2.29 -6.81 12.40
C TYR A 200 3.40 -6.70 11.36
N PHE A 201 3.27 -5.80 10.36
CA PHE A 201 4.35 -5.47 9.44
C PHE A 201 5.17 -4.33 10.02
N THR A 202 6.49 -4.56 10.14
CA THR A 202 7.46 -3.50 10.49
C THR A 202 7.55 -2.46 9.36
N GLY A 203 8.32 -1.38 9.56
CA GLY A 203 8.68 -0.45 8.48
C GLY A 203 9.41 -1.17 7.35
N ARG A 204 10.45 -1.95 7.70
CA ARG A 204 11.24 -2.73 6.75
C ARG A 204 10.39 -3.75 6.00
N ASP A 205 9.42 -4.39 6.65
CA ASP A 205 8.51 -5.34 5.98
C ASP A 205 7.75 -4.66 4.83
N LYS A 206 7.26 -3.44 5.05
CA LYS A 206 6.50 -2.68 4.05
C LYS A 206 7.37 -2.32 2.85
N GLU A 207 8.62 -1.95 3.08
CA GLU A 207 9.59 -1.65 2.02
C GLU A 207 9.95 -2.90 1.21
N ILE A 208 10.24 -4.02 1.89
CA ILE A 208 10.50 -5.31 1.24
C ILE A 208 9.32 -5.67 0.34
N ILE A 209 8.08 -5.55 0.83
CA ILE A 209 6.89 -5.89 0.05
C ILE A 209 6.69 -4.90 -1.12
N ALA A 210 7.00 -3.62 -0.95
CA ALA A 210 6.97 -2.64 -2.03
C ALA A 210 8.00 -2.99 -3.12
N SER A 211 9.24 -3.30 -2.75
CA SER A 211 10.28 -3.74 -3.69
C SER A 211 9.94 -5.06 -4.37
N MET A 212 9.37 -6.02 -3.64
CA MET A 212 8.84 -7.27 -4.21
C MET A 212 7.76 -6.99 -5.26
N ASN A 213 6.84 -6.06 -5.01
CA ASN A 213 5.83 -5.69 -5.98
C ASN A 213 6.41 -5.02 -7.24
N MET A 214 7.52 -4.28 -7.13
CA MET A 214 8.25 -3.76 -8.29
C MET A 214 8.95 -4.86 -9.10
N LEU A 215 9.31 -5.98 -8.48
CA LEU A 215 9.90 -7.15 -9.14
C LEU A 215 8.88 -8.05 -9.86
N ARG A 216 7.58 -7.84 -9.65
CA ARG A 216 6.53 -8.65 -10.28
C ARG A 216 6.44 -8.34 -11.78
N THR A 217 7.05 -9.19 -12.59
CA THR A 217 6.89 -9.17 -14.05
C THR A 217 5.88 -10.22 -14.50
N SER A 218 5.08 -9.89 -15.52
CA SER A 218 4.19 -10.85 -16.18
C SER A 218 4.98 -12.05 -16.73
N GLY A 219 4.47 -13.28 -16.56
CA GLY A 219 5.09 -14.51 -17.08
C GLY A 219 6.12 -15.19 -16.17
N TYR A 220 6.38 -14.64 -14.98
CA TYR A 220 7.30 -15.21 -13.99
C TYR A 220 6.63 -15.42 -12.63
N SER A 221 7.23 -16.26 -11.78
CA SER A 221 6.77 -16.45 -10.40
C SER A 221 6.72 -15.10 -9.71
N GLN A 222 5.54 -14.76 -9.16
CA GLN A 222 5.33 -13.50 -8.43
C GLN A 222 6.22 -13.39 -7.18
N MET A 223 6.87 -14.49 -6.82
CA MET A 223 7.72 -14.65 -5.64
C MET A 223 9.22 -14.68 -5.99
N GLY A 224 9.59 -14.54 -7.26
CA GLY A 224 10.97 -14.70 -7.72
C GLY A 224 11.86 -13.51 -7.35
N LEU A 225 13.01 -13.79 -6.73
CA LEU A 225 14.08 -12.83 -6.47
C LEU A 225 15.11 -12.92 -7.59
N ARG A 226 15.31 -11.83 -8.35
CA ARG A 226 16.21 -11.82 -9.51
C ARG A 226 16.97 -10.53 -9.68
N GLY A 227 18.14 -10.67 -10.32
CA GLY A 227 19.03 -9.56 -10.61
C GLY A 227 19.49 -8.84 -9.35
N GLU A 228 20.02 -7.64 -9.53
CA GLU A 228 20.55 -6.82 -8.44
C GLU A 228 19.47 -6.44 -7.41
N MET A 229 18.25 -6.11 -7.89
CA MET A 229 17.14 -5.75 -7.02
C MET A 229 16.69 -6.93 -6.14
N GLY A 230 16.62 -8.14 -6.71
CA GLY A 230 16.30 -9.36 -5.96
C GLY A 230 17.35 -9.68 -4.89
N ALA A 231 18.63 -9.47 -5.18
CA ALA A 231 19.70 -9.63 -4.20
C ALA A 231 19.56 -8.62 -3.05
N LYS A 232 19.29 -7.34 -3.34
CA LYS A 232 19.03 -6.31 -2.33
C LYS A 232 17.85 -6.66 -1.44
N VAL A 233 16.75 -7.13 -2.03
CA VAL A 233 15.56 -7.56 -1.28
C VAL A 233 15.87 -8.75 -0.38
N ALA A 234 16.63 -9.75 -0.85
CA ALA A 234 17.06 -10.88 -0.03
C ALA A 234 17.92 -10.43 1.16
N THR A 235 18.85 -9.49 0.94
CA THR A 235 19.68 -8.91 2.00
C THR A 235 18.84 -8.18 3.04
N GLU A 236 17.85 -7.39 2.64
CA GLU A 236 16.93 -6.74 3.59
C GLU A 236 16.13 -7.77 4.39
N MET A 237 15.65 -8.86 3.78
CA MET A 237 14.98 -9.95 4.50
C MET A 237 15.92 -10.58 5.55
N ILE A 238 17.16 -10.87 5.19
CA ILE A 238 18.17 -11.45 6.11
C ILE A 238 18.45 -10.49 7.27
N ALA A 239 18.56 -9.19 7.00
CA ALA A 239 18.81 -8.17 8.01
C ALA A 239 17.71 -8.09 9.09
N THR A 240 16.50 -8.57 8.80
CA THR A 240 15.42 -8.63 9.81
C THR A 240 15.63 -9.68 10.90
N GLY A 241 16.55 -10.63 10.70
CA GLY A 241 16.67 -11.82 11.56
C GLY A 241 15.48 -12.80 11.48
N ARG A 242 14.59 -12.63 10.49
CA ARG A 242 13.35 -13.42 10.30
C ARG A 242 13.33 -14.16 8.96
N CYS A 243 14.50 -14.33 8.33
CA CYS A 243 14.66 -15.00 7.05
C CYS A 243 15.24 -16.41 7.27
N TYR A 244 14.70 -17.42 6.60
CA TYR A 244 15.02 -18.83 6.80
C TYR A 244 15.26 -19.51 5.46
N TRP A 245 16.05 -20.59 5.47
CA TRP A 245 16.21 -21.46 4.30
C TRP A 245 15.29 -22.67 4.38
N ASP A 246 14.55 -22.91 3.30
CA ASP A 246 13.68 -24.07 3.02
C ASP A 246 12.47 -24.28 3.96
N THR A 247 12.65 -24.20 5.27
CA THR A 247 11.58 -24.38 6.26
C THR A 247 11.68 -23.35 7.37
N THR A 248 10.59 -23.13 8.12
CA THR A 248 10.58 -22.25 9.30
C THR A 248 11.25 -22.89 10.52
N ASP A 249 11.57 -24.18 10.45
CA ASP A 249 12.22 -24.93 11.54
C ASP A 249 13.75 -24.92 11.44
N SER A 250 14.31 -24.30 10.40
CA SER A 250 15.77 -24.12 10.26
C SER A 250 16.25 -22.93 11.08
N GLU A 251 17.57 -22.80 11.22
CA GLU A 251 18.16 -21.60 11.80
C GLU A 251 17.94 -20.39 10.87
N PRO A 252 17.68 -19.20 11.42
CA PRO A 252 17.59 -17.99 10.63
C PRO A 252 18.90 -17.71 9.90
N LEU A 253 18.79 -17.19 8.69
CA LEU A 253 19.91 -16.77 7.88
C LEU A 253 20.52 -15.49 8.44
N PHE A 254 21.86 -15.43 8.41
CA PHE A 254 22.63 -14.26 8.79
C PHE A 254 23.69 -13.96 7.73
N HIS A 255 24.05 -12.68 7.60
CA HIS A 255 25.23 -12.31 6.83
C HIS A 255 26.48 -12.58 7.67
N GLU A 256 27.31 -13.55 7.26
CA GLU A 256 28.68 -13.60 7.74
C GLU A 256 29.41 -12.36 7.22
N ARG A 257 29.71 -11.40 8.11
CA ARG A 257 30.74 -10.41 7.80
C ARG A 257 32.05 -11.18 7.77
N LYS A 258 32.62 -11.37 6.58
CA LYS A 258 34.04 -11.71 6.46
C LYS A 258 34.81 -10.64 7.23
N THR A 259 35.28 -10.97 8.42
CA THR A 259 36.38 -10.24 9.03
C THR A 259 37.54 -10.43 8.08
N HIS A 260 37.84 -9.42 7.25
CA HIS A 260 39.15 -9.33 6.66
C HIS A 260 40.12 -9.18 7.83
N GLY A 261 40.64 -10.31 8.29
CA GLY A 261 41.82 -10.33 9.15
C GLY A 261 42.89 -9.58 8.38
N ALA A 262 43.24 -8.40 8.88
CA ALA A 262 44.53 -7.82 8.59
C ALA A 262 45.55 -8.88 9.06
N ALA A 263 46.10 -9.61 8.09
CA ALA A 263 47.32 -10.35 8.33
C ALA A 263 48.36 -9.28 8.65
N ASP A 264 48.63 -9.16 9.94
CA ASP A 264 49.76 -8.46 10.49
C ASP A 264 51.00 -9.01 9.78
N VAL A 265 51.62 -8.18 8.95
CA VAL A 265 52.92 -8.47 8.35
C VAL A 265 53.92 -8.32 9.50
N GLY A 266 54.08 -9.41 10.24
CA GLY A 266 55.17 -9.59 11.18
C GLY A 266 56.48 -9.66 10.40
N ASP A 267 57.24 -8.58 10.49
CA ASP A 267 58.65 -8.48 10.16
C ASP A 267 59.44 -9.54 10.95
N GLY A 268 60.27 -10.31 10.25
CA GLY A 268 61.07 -11.41 10.82
C GLY A 268 61.95 -12.09 9.78
#